data_AF-H0J6K6-F1
#
_entry.id   AF-H0J6K6-F1
#
_cell.length_a   1.000
_cell.length_b   1.000
_cell.length_c   1.000
_cell.angle_alpha   90.00
_cell.angle_beta   90.00
_cell.angle_gamma   90.00
#
_symmetry.space_group_name_H-M   'P 1'
#
loop_
_entity.id
_entity.type
_entity.pdbx_description
1 polymer ?
#
loop_
_entity_poly.entity_id
_entity_poly.type
_entity_poly.pdbx_seq_one_letter_code
_entity_poly.pdbx_strand_id
1 'polypeptide(L)'
;MKVSLIVTTYNWPEALKLVLKSALMQDYQNYEIIIADDGSDEKTKRCIEGFTKLSNIVIKHAWHEDIGFRAAQIRNKAVSISDGEYLIFLDGDCILPHSFITDHVHLSQPGFFV
;
A
#
# COMPACT_ATOMS: atom_id res chain seq x y z
N MET A 1 0.48 2.74 17.75
CA MET A 1 -0.43 2.05 16.82
C MET A 1 0.39 1.56 15.65
N LYS A 2 0.20 0.33 15.18
CA LYS A 2 0.83 -0.11 13.92
C LYS A 2 -0.13 0.20 12.76
N VAL A 3 0.37 0.78 11.67
CA VAL A 3 -0.42 1.13 10.49
C VAL A 3 -0.08 0.19 9.33
N SER A 4 -1.10 -0.32 8.62
CA SER A 4 -0.90 -0.96 7.30
C SER A 4 -1.41 -0.03 6.21
N LEU A 5 -0.49 0.47 5.40
CA LEU A 5 -0.78 1.30 4.24
C LEU A 5 -1.04 0.40 3.04
N ILE A 6 -2.30 0.27 2.64
CA ILE A 6 -2.75 -0.61 1.55
C ILE A 6 -2.84 0.21 0.26
N VAL A 7 -1.98 -0.09 -0.71
CA VAL A 7 -1.92 0.58 -2.02
C VAL A 7 -2.45 -0.34 -3.10
N THR A 8 -3.56 0.05 -3.74
CA THR A 8 -4.22 -0.74 -4.80
C THR A 8 -3.62 -0.41 -6.16
N THR A 9 -3.19 -1.39 -6.94
CA THR A 9 -2.55 -1.13 -8.24
C THR A 9 -3.00 -2.11 -9.32
N TYR A 10 -2.91 -1.68 -10.57
CA TYR A 10 -3.15 -2.50 -11.75
C TYR A 10 -2.37 -1.95 -12.95
N ASN A 11 -1.42 -2.72 -13.46
CA ASN A 11 -0.67 -2.51 -14.72
C ASN A 11 -0.09 -1.09 -14.94
N TRP A 12 0.31 -0.39 -13.87
CA TRP A 12 0.91 0.94 -13.96
C TRP A 12 2.15 1.12 -13.06
N PRO A 13 3.26 0.42 -13.36
CA PRO A 13 4.47 0.43 -12.52
C PRO A 13 5.10 1.82 -12.36
N GLU A 14 4.95 2.73 -13.33
CA GLU A 14 5.49 4.08 -13.28
C GLU A 14 4.81 4.94 -12.21
N ALA A 15 3.47 4.87 -12.13
CA ALA A 15 2.71 5.54 -11.08
C ALA A 15 3.02 4.94 -9.71
N LEU A 16 2.97 3.60 -9.62
CA LEU A 16 3.28 2.88 -8.38
C LEU A 16 4.66 3.22 -7.84
N LYS A 17 5.67 3.39 -8.71
CA LYS A 17 7.01 3.80 -8.33
C LYS A 17 7.04 5.16 -7.62
N LEU A 18 6.23 6.11 -8.06
CA LEU A 18 6.13 7.43 -7.43
C LEU A 18 5.39 7.35 -6.10
N VAL A 19 4.30 6.58 -6.03
CA VAL A 19 3.57 6.33 -4.79
C VAL A 19 4.48 5.67 -3.74
N LEU A 20 5.17 4.59 -4.09
CA LEU A 20 6.11 3.90 -3.20
C LEU A 20 7.22 4.80 -2.71
N LYS A 21 7.78 5.67 -3.57
CA LYS A 21 8.76 6.68 -3.11
C LYS A 21 8.17 7.62 -2.06
N SER A 22 6.97 8.13 -2.27
CA SER A 22 6.31 9.00 -1.30
C SER A 22 5.92 8.29 0.00
N ALA A 23 5.50 7.02 -0.11
CA ALA A 23 5.16 6.17 1.02
C ALA A 23 6.39 5.85 1.87
N LEU A 24 7.57 5.64 1.26
CA LEU A 24 8.82 5.40 1.99
C LEU A 24 9.41 6.65 2.64
N MET A 25 8.93 7.84 2.26
CA MET A 25 9.36 9.11 2.83
C MET A 25 8.42 9.59 3.93
N GLN A 26 7.58 8.75 4.54
CA GLN A 26 6.69 9.18 5.63
C GLN A 26 7.47 9.47 6.92
N ASP A 27 7.01 10.44 7.70
CA ASP A 27 7.59 10.77 9.02
C ASP A 27 7.21 9.76 10.12
N TYR A 28 6.12 9.03 9.94
CA TYR A 28 5.68 7.96 10.83
C TYR A 28 6.55 6.71 10.67
N GLN A 29 6.98 6.10 11.79
CA GLN A 29 7.95 4.98 11.75
C GLN A 29 7.31 3.59 11.89
N ASN A 30 6.14 3.49 12.52
CA ASN A 30 5.55 2.19 12.87
C ASN A 30 4.47 1.75 11.87
N TYR A 31 4.87 1.56 10.61
CA TYR A 31 3.97 1.14 9.54
C TYR A 31 4.59 0.08 8.63
N GLU A 32 3.73 -0.59 7.87
CA GLU A 32 4.09 -1.44 6.75
C GLU A 32 3.31 -1.02 5.50
N ILE A 33 3.79 -1.45 4.33
CA ILE A 33 3.12 -1.22 3.05
C ILE A 33 2.62 -2.55 2.50
N ILE A 34 1.35 -2.60 2.12
CA ILE A 34 0.75 -3.76 1.46
C ILE A 34 0.32 -3.35 0.06
N ILE A 35 0.92 -3.95 -0.96
CA ILE A 35 0.52 -3.70 -2.34
C ILE A 35 -0.59 -4.69 -2.71
N ALA A 36 -1.79 -4.17 -2.94
CA ALA A 36 -2.95 -4.88 -3.42
C ALA A 36 -2.99 -4.82 -4.94
N ASP A 37 -2.34 -5.80 -5.59
CA ASP A 37 -2.16 -5.86 -7.04
C ASP A 37 -3.23 -6.73 -7.73
N ASP A 38 -4.13 -6.09 -8.49
CA ASP A 38 -5.31 -6.71 -9.14
C ASP A 38 -4.95 -7.48 -10.43
N GLY A 39 -3.85 -8.23 -10.41
CA GLY A 39 -3.41 -9.05 -11.55
C GLY A 39 -2.49 -8.35 -12.53
N SER A 40 -1.63 -7.44 -12.06
CA SER A 40 -0.62 -6.84 -12.94
C SER A 40 0.37 -7.85 -13.49
N ASP A 41 1.00 -7.45 -14.59
CA ASP A 41 2.08 -8.19 -15.23
C ASP A 41 3.41 -8.16 -14.44
N GLU A 42 4.41 -8.83 -15.02
CA GLU A 42 5.75 -8.98 -14.46
C GLU A 42 6.48 -7.63 -14.26
N LYS A 43 6.12 -6.55 -14.98
CA LYS A 43 6.76 -5.24 -14.80
C LYS A 43 6.40 -4.63 -13.46
N THR A 44 5.13 -4.70 -13.06
CA THR A 44 4.67 -4.23 -11.74
C THR A 44 5.31 -5.04 -10.63
N LYS A 45 5.34 -6.37 -10.76
CA LYS A 45 6.00 -7.24 -9.79
C LYS A 45 7.48 -6.88 -9.60
N ARG A 46 8.24 -6.70 -10.69
CA ARG A 46 9.65 -6.27 -10.61
C ARG A 46 9.84 -4.90 -9.98
N CYS A 47 8.91 -3.96 -10.22
CA CYS A 47 8.90 -2.66 -9.55
C CYS A 47 8.82 -2.84 -8.03
N ILE A 48 7.86 -3.63 -7.55
CA ILE A 48 7.64 -3.90 -6.12
C ILE A 48 8.86 -4.62 -5.49
N GLU A 49 9.39 -5.64 -6.15
CA GLU A 49 10.59 -6.36 -5.68
C GLU A 49 11.81 -5.44 -5.54
N GLY A 50 11.95 -4.46 -6.44
CA GLY A 50 13.01 -3.46 -6.37
C GLY A 50 12.94 -2.62 -5.09
N PHE A 51 11.75 -2.17 -4.71
CA PHE A 51 11.55 -1.42 -3.46
C PHE A 51 11.70 -2.30 -2.22
N THR A 52 11.20 -3.54 -2.27
CA THR A 52 11.28 -4.49 -1.15
C THR A 52 12.73 -4.78 -0.75
N LYS A 53 13.66 -4.83 -1.73
CA LYS A 53 15.10 -5.07 -1.47
C LYS A 53 15.85 -3.84 -0.94
N LEU A 54 15.34 -2.63 -1.17
CA LEU A 54 16.04 -1.38 -0.86
C LEU A 54 15.49 -0.69 0.39
N SER A 55 14.31 -1.10 0.86
CA SER A 55 13.58 -0.46 1.96
C SER A 55 13.84 -1.15 3.29
N ASN A 56 13.96 -0.36 4.36
CA ASN A 56 13.90 -0.85 5.74
C ASN A 56 12.46 -1.05 6.24
N ILE A 57 11.48 -0.48 5.55
CA ILE A 57 10.05 -0.66 5.79
C ILE A 57 9.59 -1.95 5.13
N VAL A 58 8.80 -2.74 5.86
CA VAL A 58 8.22 -3.99 5.36
C VAL A 58 7.24 -3.69 4.22
N ILE A 59 7.47 -4.32 3.07
CA ILE A 59 6.58 -4.27 1.90
C ILE A 59 6.11 -5.69 1.61
N LYS A 60 4.79 -5.91 1.64
CA LYS A 60 4.15 -7.17 1.26
C LYS A 60 3.40 -7.01 -0.06
N HIS A 61 3.39 -8.04 -0.89
CA HIS A 61 2.69 -8.05 -2.19
C HIS A 61 1.55 -9.06 -2.15
N ALA A 62 0.32 -8.56 -2.09
CA ALA A 62 -0.88 -9.35 -2.36
C ALA A 62 -1.13 -9.29 -3.87
N TRP A 63 -1.16 -10.44 -4.52
CA TRP A 63 -1.45 -10.57 -5.95
C TRP A 63 -2.43 -11.70 -6.20
N HIS A 64 -3.23 -11.60 -7.25
CA HIS A 64 -3.97 -12.71 -7.83
C HIS A 64 -3.99 -12.60 -9.35
N GLU A 65 -4.38 -13.66 -10.06
CA GLU A 65 -4.50 -13.66 -11.52
C GLU A 65 -5.38 -12.52 -12.07
N ASP A 66 -5.17 -12.09 -13.31
CA ASP A 66 -6.08 -11.15 -13.97
C ASP A 66 -7.24 -11.92 -14.61
N ILE A 67 -8.45 -11.76 -14.06
CA ILE A 67 -9.70 -12.25 -14.66
C ILE A 67 -10.74 -11.13 -14.73
N GLY A 68 -10.28 -9.88 -14.88
CA GLY A 68 -11.10 -8.68 -14.87
C GLY A 68 -11.07 -7.95 -13.52
N PHE A 69 -11.84 -6.86 -13.45
CA PHE A 69 -11.79 -5.88 -12.36
C PHE A 69 -12.23 -6.47 -11.01
N ARG A 70 -11.28 -6.61 -10.08
CA ARG A 70 -11.50 -7.24 -8.76
C ARG A 70 -10.75 -6.51 -7.64
N ALA A 71 -10.62 -5.19 -7.77
CA ALA A 71 -10.04 -4.29 -6.77
C ALA A 71 -10.51 -4.57 -5.32
N ALA A 72 -11.80 -4.84 -5.11
CA ALA A 72 -12.34 -5.19 -3.79
C ALA A 72 -11.79 -6.51 -3.25
N GLN A 73 -11.68 -7.54 -4.11
CA GLN A 73 -11.13 -8.85 -3.73
C GLN A 73 -9.66 -8.72 -3.37
N ILE A 74 -8.86 -7.98 -4.15
CA ILE A 74 -7.44 -7.83 -3.83
C ILE A 74 -7.22 -6.97 -2.58
N ARG A 75 -8.02 -5.92 -2.35
CA ARG A 75 -7.98 -5.15 -1.09
C ARG A 75 -8.28 -6.04 0.11
N ASN A 76 -9.30 -6.90 0.04
CA ASN A 76 -9.61 -7.86 1.10
C ASN A 76 -8.45 -8.85 1.35
N LYS A 77 -7.80 -9.32 0.28
CA LYS A 77 -6.60 -10.17 0.41
C LYS A 77 -5.45 -9.41 1.09
N ALA A 78 -5.23 -8.15 0.73
CA ALA A 78 -4.23 -7.30 1.36
C ALA A 78 -4.53 -7.07 2.85
N VAL A 79 -5.80 -6.84 3.22
CA VAL A 79 -6.23 -6.76 4.63
C VAL A 79 -5.89 -8.05 5.38
N SER A 80 -6.14 -9.22 4.79
CA SER A 80 -5.88 -10.51 5.46
C SER A 80 -4.41 -10.80 5.79
N ILE A 81 -3.47 -10.11 5.13
CA ILE A 81 -2.01 -10.24 5.36
C ILE A 81 -1.40 -9.02 6.07
N SER A 82 -2.24 -8.05 6.43
CA SER A 82 -1.86 -6.86 7.19
C SER A 82 -1.68 -7.20 8.67
N ASP A 83 -0.67 -6.62 9.31
CA ASP A 83 -0.40 -6.77 10.74
C ASP A 83 -0.79 -5.51 11.54
N GLY A 84 -1.16 -4.42 10.86
CA GLY A 84 -1.52 -3.14 11.44
C GLY A 84 -2.91 -3.15 12.07
N GLU A 85 -3.04 -2.39 13.15
CA GLU A 85 -4.30 -2.18 13.86
C GLU A 85 -5.17 -1.12 13.16
N TYR A 86 -4.54 -0.27 12.34
CA TYR A 86 -5.17 0.79 11.57
C TYR A 86 -4.80 0.64 10.09
N LEU A 87 -5.82 0.62 9.25
CA LEU A 87 -5.68 0.38 7.82
C LEU A 87 -5.96 1.69 7.08
N ILE A 88 -5.02 2.10 6.22
CA ILE A 88 -5.22 3.23 5.32
C ILE A 88 -5.23 2.69 3.89
N PHE A 89 -6.25 3.05 3.11
CA PHE A 89 -6.40 2.59 1.73
C PHE A 89 -6.08 3.71 0.75
N LEU A 90 -5.28 3.38 -0.26
CA LEU A 90 -4.83 4.30 -1.30
C LEU A 90 -4.90 3.62 -2.67
N ASP A 91 -5.06 4.44 -3.70
CA ASP A 91 -4.89 4.03 -5.08
C ASP A 91 -3.43 4.23 -5.53
N GLY A 92 -2.99 3.41 -6.48
CA GLY A 92 -1.61 3.28 -6.94
C GLY A 92 -1.10 4.46 -7.77
N ASP A 93 -1.88 5.52 -7.86
CA ASP A 93 -1.61 6.80 -8.52
C ASP A 93 -1.68 8.00 -7.54
N CYS A 94 -1.86 7.75 -6.23
CA CYS A 94 -1.93 8.78 -5.20
C CYS A 94 -0.59 9.01 -4.49
N ILE A 95 0.06 10.16 -4.77
CA ILE A 95 1.31 10.57 -4.11
C ILE A 95 1.01 11.20 -2.75
N LEU A 96 1.80 10.82 -1.74
CA LEU A 96 1.56 11.16 -0.34
C LEU A 96 2.38 12.39 0.11
N PRO A 97 1.77 13.34 0.84
CA PRO A 97 2.50 14.31 1.66
C PRO A 97 3.37 13.62 2.72
N HIS A 98 4.43 14.30 3.19
CA HIS A 98 5.39 13.75 4.17
C HIS A 98 4.74 13.30 5.49
N SER A 99 3.71 14.03 5.95
CA SER A 99 3.00 13.80 7.22
C SER A 99 1.78 12.89 7.11
N PHE A 100 1.50 12.34 5.92
CA PHE A 100 0.21 11.71 5.63
C PHE A 100 -0.20 10.63 6.63
N ILE A 101 0.71 9.70 6.96
CA ILE A 101 0.41 8.65 7.96
C ILE A 101 0.23 9.26 9.36
N THR A 102 1.07 10.22 9.74
CA THR A 102 0.97 10.89 11.04
C THR A 102 -0.36 11.60 11.20
N ASP A 103 -0.82 12.29 10.16
CA ASP A 103 -2.10 13.00 10.15
C ASP A 103 -3.28 12.03 10.29
N HIS A 104 -3.27 10.92 9.55
CA HIS A 104 -4.27 9.86 9.71
C HIS A 104 -4.27 9.27 11.13
N VAL A 105 -3.10 9.00 11.70
CA VAL A 105 -2.98 8.49 13.08
C VAL A 105 -3.53 9.51 14.08
N HIS A 106 -3.24 10.80 13.91
CA HIS A 106 -3.73 11.86 14.78
C HIS A 106 -5.25 12.01 14.74
N LEU A 107 -5.84 11.88 13.54
CA LEU A 107 -7.29 12.02 13.33
C LEU A 107 -8.07 10.72 13.61
N SER A 108 -7.38 9.59 13.74
CA SER A 108 -8.02 8.28 13.94
C SER A 108 -8.90 8.26 15.19
N GLN A 109 -10.09 7.68 15.06
CA GLN A 109 -11.04 7.52 16.15
C GLN A 109 -11.70 6.13 16.09
N PRO A 110 -11.87 5.44 17.24
CA PRO A 110 -12.58 4.16 17.28
C PRO A 110 -13.98 4.26 16.68
N GLY A 111 -14.31 3.36 15.74
CA GLY A 111 -15.60 3.33 15.08
C GLY A 111 -15.77 4.26 13.88
N PHE A 112 -14.71 5.00 13.50
CA PHE A 112 -14.73 5.90 12.34
C PHE A 112 -13.69 5.52 11.30
N PHE A 113 -14.01 5.79 10.04
CA PHE A 113 -13.08 5.72 8.92
C PHE A 113 -12.70 7.15 8.53
N VAL A 114 -11.41 7.47 8.57
CA VAL A 114 -10.85 8.80 8.29
C VAL A 114 -9.84 8.70 7.18
#